data_AF-B3R9J4-F1
#
_entry.id   AF-B3R9J4-F1
#
_cell.length_a   1.000
_cell.length_b   1.000
_cell.length_c   1.000
_cell.angle_alpha   90.00
_cell.angle_beta   90.00
_cell.angle_gamma   90.00
#
_symmetry.space_group_name_H-M   'P 1'
#
loop_
_entity.id
_entity.type
_entity.pdbx_description
1 polymer ?
#
loop_
_entity_poly.entity_id
_entity_poly.type
_entity_poly.pdbx_seq_one_letter_code
_entity_poly.pdbx_strand_id
1 'polypeptide(L)'
;MTKKQTEQTTEEKKRYSYFLRPAAQDKLFALAKKHALPVGDALEVILDNLDEAAVGAKLDEYRRGKSQKRGEKSELFKKFQTLTPEQLAMLEKLG
;
A
#
# COMPACT_ATOMS: atom_id res chain seq x y z
N MET A 1 -42.51 -31.72 24.32
CA MET A 1 -41.26 -31.09 24.82
C MET A 1 -40.67 -30.25 23.70
N THR A 2 -40.26 -29.05 24.05
CA THR A 2 -40.03 -27.89 23.18
C THR A 2 -38.70 -27.96 22.44
N LYS A 3 -38.74 -27.52 21.17
CA LYS A 3 -37.63 -27.37 20.23
C LYS A 3 -36.50 -26.49 20.78
N LYS A 4 -35.24 -26.88 20.55
CA LYS A 4 -34.15 -25.94 20.24
C LYS A 4 -33.22 -26.61 19.21
N GLN A 5 -33.53 -26.39 17.94
CA GLN A 5 -32.54 -26.52 16.88
C GLN A 5 -31.63 -25.30 17.01
N THR A 6 -30.39 -25.54 17.42
CA THR A 6 -29.34 -24.53 17.41
C THR A 6 -28.90 -24.38 15.96
N GLU A 7 -29.47 -23.39 15.27
CA GLU A 7 -28.94 -22.92 13.99
C GLU A 7 -27.55 -22.32 14.25
N GLN A 8 -26.52 -23.16 14.15
CA GLN A 8 -25.15 -22.69 13.98
C GLN A 8 -25.02 -22.19 12.55
N THR A 9 -25.27 -20.91 12.37
CA THR A 9 -24.91 -20.17 11.15
C THR A 9 -23.38 -20.11 11.11
N THR A 10 -22.76 -21.17 10.60
CA THR A 10 -21.34 -21.19 10.28
C THR A 10 -21.17 -20.35 9.02
N GLU A 11 -21.17 -19.03 9.17
CA GLU A 11 -20.62 -18.16 8.14
C GLU A 11 -19.14 -18.53 7.99
N GLU A 12 -18.82 -19.33 6.98
CA GLU A 12 -17.46 -19.58 6.56
C GLU A 12 -16.82 -18.23 6.21
N LYS A 13 -16.15 -17.61 7.18
CA LYS A 13 -15.33 -16.42 6.96
C LYS A 13 -14.33 -16.74 5.86
N LYS A 14 -14.57 -16.21 4.65
CA LYS A 14 -13.63 -16.28 3.52
C LYS A 14 -12.28 -15.79 4.02
N ARG A 15 -11.27 -16.68 4.04
CA ARG A 15 -9.92 -16.32 4.44
C ARG A 15 -9.25 -15.55 3.30
N TYR A 16 -9.13 -14.25 3.44
CA TYR A 16 -8.40 -13.39 2.52
C TYR A 16 -6.92 -13.32 2.92
N SER A 17 -6.02 -13.54 1.97
CA SER A 17 -4.59 -13.32 2.16
C SER A 17 -4.22 -11.92 1.67
N TYR A 18 -3.75 -11.07 2.59
CA TYR A 18 -3.33 -9.70 2.28
C TYR A 18 -1.80 -9.61 2.20
N PHE A 19 -1.29 -9.05 1.10
CA PHE A 19 0.13 -8.75 0.94
C PHE A 19 0.41 -7.29 1.27
N LEU A 20 1.05 -7.06 2.41
CA LEU A 20 1.43 -5.72 2.86
C LEU A 20 2.86 -5.40 2.43
N ARG A 21 3.14 -4.11 2.20
CA ARG A 21 4.53 -3.64 2.03
C ARG A 21 5.25 -3.72 3.39
N PRO A 22 6.58 -3.93 3.40
CA PRO A 22 7.33 -4.05 4.66
C PRO A 22 7.07 -2.89 5.64
N ALA A 23 7.11 -1.65 5.16
CA ALA A 23 6.84 -0.48 6.01
C ALA A 23 5.41 -0.40 6.58
N ALA A 24 4.42 -0.99 5.90
CA ALA A 24 3.05 -1.08 6.42
C ALA A 24 2.90 -2.24 7.41
N GLN A 25 3.60 -3.34 7.15
CA GLN A 25 3.66 -4.50 8.03
C GLN A 25 4.29 -4.14 9.38
N ASP A 26 5.40 -3.39 9.40
CA ASP A 26 6.04 -2.94 10.64
C ASP A 26 5.10 -2.09 11.50
N LYS A 27 4.34 -1.19 10.86
CA LYS A 27 3.34 -0.36 11.53
C LYS A 27 2.20 -1.18 12.09
N LEU A 28 1.71 -2.16 11.34
CA LEU A 28 0.66 -3.07 11.79
C LEU A 28 1.13 -3.88 13.00
N PHE A 29 2.35 -4.43 12.96
CA PHE A 29 2.92 -5.14 14.11
C PHE A 29 3.09 -4.25 15.35
N ALA A 30 3.57 -3.03 15.17
CA ALA A 30 3.72 -2.07 16.26
C ALA A 30 2.35 -1.72 16.89
N LEU A 31 1.32 -1.53 16.05
CA LEU A 31 -0.04 -1.26 16.50
C LEU A 31 -0.62 -2.46 17.25
N ALA A 32 -0.52 -3.66 16.67
CA ALA A 32 -0.99 -4.90 17.28
C ALA A 32 -0.32 -5.14 18.65
N LYS A 33 1.00 -4.92 18.74
CA LYS A 33 1.75 -5.01 19.99
C LYS A 33 1.28 -3.98 21.02
N LYS A 34 1.04 -2.73 20.60
CA LYS A 34 0.59 -1.64 21.49
C LYS A 34 -0.78 -1.96 22.12
N HIS A 35 -1.66 -2.61 21.37
CA HIS A 35 -3.01 -2.93 21.81
C HIS A 35 -3.14 -4.38 22.33
N ALA A 36 -2.03 -5.12 22.42
CA ALA A 36 -2.00 -6.54 22.80
C ALA A 36 -2.98 -7.42 22.00
N LEU A 37 -3.11 -7.14 20.70
CA LEU A 37 -3.99 -7.86 19.78
C LEU A 37 -3.19 -8.79 18.87
N PRO A 38 -3.78 -9.92 18.43
CA PRO A 38 -3.30 -10.65 17.26
C PRO A 38 -3.23 -9.74 16.05
N VAL A 39 -2.23 -9.95 15.19
CA VAL A 39 -1.98 -9.10 14.01
C VAL A 39 -3.13 -9.20 12.99
N GLY A 40 -3.74 -10.38 12.88
CA GLY A 40 -4.94 -10.59 12.06
C GLY A 40 -6.11 -9.75 12.56
N ASP A 41 -6.41 -9.81 13.85
CA ASP A 41 -7.51 -9.06 14.46
C ASP A 41 -7.29 -7.54 14.35
N ALA A 42 -6.06 -7.07 14.55
CA ALA A 42 -5.72 -5.67 14.34
C ALA A 42 -5.95 -5.23 12.87
N LEU A 43 -5.67 -6.13 11.91
CA LEU A 43 -5.93 -5.86 10.50
C LEU A 43 -7.44 -5.87 10.19
N GLU A 44 -8.21 -6.81 10.74
CA GLU A 44 -9.67 -6.86 10.59
C GLU A 44 -10.31 -5.56 11.11
N VAL A 45 -9.92 -5.12 12.32
CA VAL A 45 -10.43 -3.87 12.90
C VAL A 45 -10.11 -2.64 12.03
N ILE A 46 -8.92 -2.59 11.43
CA ILE A 46 -8.55 -1.49 10.52
C ILE A 46 -9.42 -1.51 9.27
N LEU A 47 -9.67 -2.70 8.71
CA LEU A 47 -10.50 -2.86 7.51
C LEU A 47 -11.96 -2.53 7.78
N ASP A 48 -12.51 -2.96 8.92
CA ASP A 48 -13.91 -2.70 9.31
C ASP A 48 -14.18 -1.22 9.57
N ASN A 49 -13.16 -0.45 9.96
CA ASN A 49 -13.24 0.99 10.22
C ASN A 49 -12.64 1.83 9.09
N LEU A 50 -12.34 1.22 7.95
CA LEU A 50 -11.74 1.92 6.82
C LEU A 50 -12.81 2.77 6.12
N ASP A 51 -12.66 4.10 6.17
CA ASP A 51 -13.45 4.98 5.32
C ASP A 51 -12.92 4.95 3.87
N GLU A 52 -13.59 4.18 3.02
CA GLU A 52 -13.24 4.02 1.61
C GLU A 52 -13.20 5.35 0.84
N ALA A 53 -14.05 6.32 1.20
CA ALA A 53 -14.09 7.62 0.53
C ALA A 53 -12.83 8.43 0.85
N ALA A 54 -12.42 8.46 2.12
CA ALA A 54 -11.19 9.13 2.55
C ALA A 54 -9.93 8.46 2.00
N VAL A 55 -9.92 7.13 1.91
CA VAL A 55 -8.79 6.36 1.38
C VAL A 55 -8.69 6.49 -0.14
N GLY A 56 -9.82 6.52 -0.85
CA GLY A 56 -9.89 6.68 -2.31
C GLY A 56 -9.15 7.93 -2.79
N ALA A 57 -9.40 9.08 -2.17
CA ALA A 57 -8.74 10.34 -2.52
C ALA A 57 -7.20 10.25 -2.37
N LYS A 58 -6.71 9.64 -1.28
CA LYS A 58 -5.26 9.44 -1.06
C LYS A 58 -4.64 8.43 -2.01
N LEU A 59 -5.37 7.37 -2.38
CA LEU A 59 -4.91 6.40 -3.38
C LEU A 59 -4.81 7.05 -4.76
N ASP A 60 -5.76 7.91 -5.13
CA ASP A 60 -5.71 8.63 -6.39
C ASP A 60 -4.58 9.65 -6.43
N GLU A 61 -4.32 10.37 -5.34
CA GLU A 61 -3.14 11.22 -5.19
C GLU A 61 -1.84 10.42 -5.33
N TYR A 62 -1.74 9.26 -4.66
CA TYR A 62 -0.59 8.37 -4.77
C TYR A 62 -0.37 7.85 -6.20
N ARG A 63 -1.45 7.49 -6.91
CA ARG A 63 -1.41 7.06 -8.32
C ARG A 63 -0.93 8.20 -9.22
N ARG A 64 -1.46 9.41 -9.04
CA ARG A 64 -1.05 10.61 -9.78
C ARG A 64 0.43 10.95 -9.56
N GLY A 65 0.90 10.91 -8.32
CA GLY A 65 2.32 11.12 -7.99
C GLY A 65 3.25 10.08 -8.62
N LYS A 66 2.82 8.81 -8.72
CA LYS A 66 3.58 7.78 -9.44
C LYS A 66 3.63 8.02 -10.95
N SER A 67 2.53 8.46 -11.58
CA SER A 67 2.55 8.81 -13.01
C SER A 67 3.45 10.01 -13.29
N GLN A 68 3.45 11.02 -12.41
CA GLN A 68 4.27 12.22 -12.57
C GLN A 68 5.78 11.91 -12.53
N LYS A 69 6.22 11.10 -11.55
CA LYS A 69 7.62 10.64 -11.47
C LYS A 69 8.07 9.81 -12.68
N ARG A 70 7.15 9.10 -13.33
CA ARG A 70 7.44 8.36 -14.57
C ARG A 70 7.59 9.32 -15.76
N GLY A 71 6.78 10.37 -15.82
CA GLY A 71 6.92 11.48 -16.78
C GLY A 71 8.26 12.22 -16.63
N GLU A 72 8.64 12.58 -15.41
CA GLU A 72 9.91 13.26 -15.12
C GLU A 72 11.14 12.45 -15.55
N LYS A 73 11.13 11.12 -15.32
CA LYS A 73 12.19 10.23 -15.82
C LYS A 73 12.25 10.21 -17.34
N SER A 74 11.11 10.30 -18.03
CA SER A 74 11.06 10.37 -19.49
C SER A 74 11.59 11.70 -20.02
N GLU A 75 11.31 12.82 -19.37
CA GLU A 75 11.84 14.13 -19.75
C GLU A 75 13.35 14.24 -19.53
N LEU A 76 13.86 13.71 -18.41
CA LEU A 76 15.30 13.61 -18.16
C LEU A 76 15.99 12.80 -19.27
N PHE A 77 15.41 11.66 -19.66
CA PHE A 77 15.93 10.86 -20.78
C PHE A 77 15.98 11.64 -22.11
N LYS A 78 14.95 12.43 -22.42
CA LYS A 78 14.94 13.29 -23.61
C LYS A 78 16.04 14.35 -23.55
N LYS A 79 16.28 14.96 -22.38
CA LYS A 79 17.37 15.92 -22.18
C LYS A 79 18.75 15.26 -22.35
N PHE A 80 18.94 14.04 -21.85
CA PHE A 80 20.19 13.30 -22.06
C PHE A 80 20.43 12.96 -23.54
N GLN A 81 19.38 12.66 -24.31
CA GLN A 81 19.53 12.41 -25.76
C GLN A 81 19.95 13.64 -26.57
N THR A 82 19.68 14.86 -26.06
CA THR A 82 20.07 16.10 -26.74
C THR A 82 21.45 16.61 -26.36
N LEU A 83 22.12 15.99 -25.38
CA LEU A 83 23.46 16.40 -24.94
C LEU A 83 24.54 15.79 -25.83
N THR A 84 25.63 16.53 -26.04
CA THR A 84 26.79 16.02 -26.79
C THR A 84 27.58 15.01 -25.94
N PRO A 85 28.38 14.12 -26.56
CA PRO A 85 29.18 13.15 -25.84
C PRO A 85 30.12 13.77 -24.79
N GLU A 86 30.66 14.96 -25.07
CA GLU A 86 31.53 15.69 -24.13
C GLU A 86 30.76 16.21 -22.90
N GLN A 87 29.50 16.63 -23.09
CA GLN A 87 28.64 17.11 -21.99
C GLN A 87 28.14 15.96 -21.11
N LEU A 88 27.90 14.78 -21.70
CA LEU A 88 27.57 13.56 -20.95
C LEU A 88 28.77 13.10 -20.09
N ALA A 89 29.98 13.15 -20.63
CA ALA A 89 31.21 12.80 -19.90
C ALA A 89 31.53 13.76 -18.72
N MET A 90 31.08 15.02 -18.77
CA MET A 90 31.17 15.93 -17.63
C MET A 90 30.22 15.56 -16.49
N LEU A 91 29.02 15.05 -16.81
CA LEU A 91 28.03 14.63 -15.82
C LEU A 91 28.46 13.37 -15.06
N GLU A 92 29.19 12.45 -15.72
CA GLU A 92 29.76 11.26 -15.06
C GLU A 92 30.86 11.59 -14.05
N LYS A 93 31.53 12.75 -14.16
CA LYS A 93 32.58 13.18 -13.22
C LYS A 93 32.04 13.89 -11.97
N LEU A 94 30.74 14.23 -11.96
CA LEU A 94 30.09 14.96 -10.87
C LEU A 94 29.25 14.06 -9.94
N GLY A 95 29.09 12.77 -10.26
CA GLY A 95 28.43 11.76 -9.42
C GLY A 95 29.43 10.92 -8.64
#